data_AF-A0A850DML0-F1
#
_entry.id   AF-A0A850DML0-F1
#
_cell.length_a   1.000
_cell.length_b   1.000
_cell.length_c   1.000
_cell.angle_alpha   90.00
_cell.angle_beta   90.00
_cell.angle_gamma   90.00
#
_symmetry.space_group_name_H-M   'P 1'
#
loop_
_entity.id
_entity.type
_entity.pdbx_description
1 polymer ?
#
loop_
_entity_poly.entity_id
_entity_poly.type
_entity_poly.pdbx_seq_one_letter_code
_entity_poly.pdbx_strand_id
1 'polypeptide(L)'
;MTTISLPSSGRLGLARGAVELRQFLRSREAVGFSLVFPALLLVLLGSIFKDSYGEHSEASAAQVFSASMIAYGIISTAFITMGVGIAADREDGTLKRLRGTPMTV
;
A
#
# COMPACT_ATOMS: atom_id res chain seq x y z
N MET A 1 12.28 -19.53 -38.83
CA MET A 1 11.51 -19.64 -37.57
C MET A 1 12.15 -18.72 -36.55
N THR A 2 11.57 -17.54 -36.31
CA THR A 2 12.06 -16.58 -35.31
C THR A 2 11.49 -16.98 -33.97
N THR A 3 12.32 -17.46 -33.05
CA THR A 3 11.89 -17.80 -31.69
C THR A 3 11.67 -16.50 -30.91
N ILE A 4 10.41 -16.11 -30.71
CA ILE A 4 10.08 -14.96 -29.86
C ILE A 4 10.43 -15.35 -28.42
N SER A 5 11.45 -14.71 -27.86
CA SER A 5 11.81 -14.86 -26.46
C SER A 5 10.68 -14.31 -25.59
N LEU A 6 10.18 -15.11 -24.65
CA LEU A 6 9.15 -14.68 -23.72
C LEU A 6 9.68 -13.54 -22.83
N PRO A 7 8.88 -12.49 -22.57
CA PRO A 7 9.29 -11.42 -21.68
C PRO A 7 9.60 -11.98 -20.27
N SER A 8 10.62 -11.44 -19.63
CA SER A 8 11.01 -11.91 -18.30
C SER A 8 9.92 -11.62 -17.26
N SER A 9 9.68 -12.57 -16.36
CA SER A 9 8.63 -12.49 -15.34
C SER A 9 8.77 -11.23 -14.47
N GLY A 10 10.01 -10.81 -14.17
CA GLY A 10 10.27 -9.58 -13.44
C GLY A 10 9.85 -8.31 -14.19
N ARG A 11 10.06 -8.25 -15.51
CA ARG A 11 9.61 -7.10 -16.32
C ARG A 11 8.10 -7.02 -16.39
N LEU A 12 7.43 -8.17 -16.50
CA LEU A 12 5.97 -8.23 -16.51
C LEU A 12 5.38 -7.81 -15.16
N GLY A 13 5.96 -8.29 -14.05
CA GLY A 13 5.55 -7.90 -12.70
C GLY A 13 5.71 -6.40 -12.44
N LEU A 14 6.84 -5.81 -12.83
CA LEU A 14 7.05 -4.36 -12.70
C LEU A 14 6.07 -3.55 -13.57
N ALA A 15 5.82 -3.98 -14.80
CA ALA A 15 4.87 -3.32 -15.69
C ALA A 15 3.44 -3.36 -15.12
N ARG A 16 3.02 -4.51 -14.58
CA ARG A 16 1.71 -4.68 -13.94
C ARG A 16 1.60 -3.83 -12.67
N GLY A 17 2.61 -3.87 -11.79
CA GLY A 17 2.64 -3.06 -10.58
C GLY A 17 2.54 -1.56 -10.87
N ALA A 18 3.18 -1.08 -11.94
CA ALA A 18 3.05 0.32 -12.36
C ALA A 18 1.62 0.69 -12.80
N VAL A 19 0.90 -0.23 -13.43
CA VAL A 19 -0.50 -0.04 -13.83
C VAL A 19 -1.41 -0.04 -12.60
N GLU A 20 -1.26 -1.02 -11.71
CA GLU A 20 -2.05 -1.12 -10.47
C GLU A 20 -1.84 0.10 -9.57
N LEU A 21 -0.60 0.57 -9.42
CA LEU A 21 -0.31 1.79 -8.67
C LEU A 21 -0.98 3.02 -9.29
N ARG A 22 -1.00 3.13 -10.62
CA ARG A 22 -1.71 4.21 -11.31
C ARG A 22 -3.23 4.11 -11.13
N GLN A 23 -3.79 2.91 -11.16
CA GLN A 23 -5.21 2.69 -10.91
C GLN A 23 -5.57 3.07 -9.47
N PHE A 24 -4.77 2.65 -8.49
CA PHE A 24 -4.91 3.06 -7.09
C PHE A 24 -4.86 4.58 -6.93
N LEU A 25 -3.88 5.26 -7.54
CA LEU A 25 -3.81 6.72 -7.46
C LEU A 25 -4.98 7.43 -8.18
N ARG A 26 -5.69 6.74 -9.07
CA ARG A 26 -6.85 7.26 -9.79
C ARG A 26 -8.17 7.00 -9.04
N SER A 27 -8.21 6.02 -8.14
CA SER A 27 -9.36 5.77 -7.28
C SER A 27 -9.38 6.78 -6.12
N ARG A 28 -10.00 7.94 -6.38
CA ARG A 28 -10.08 9.07 -5.45
C ARG A 28 -10.60 8.68 -4.06
N GLU A 29 -11.57 7.77 -4.01
CA GLU A 29 -12.13 7.26 -2.75
C GLU A 29 -11.08 6.47 -1.95
N ALA A 30 -10.38 5.53 -2.59
CA ALA A 30 -9.34 4.74 -1.94
C ALA A 30 -8.20 5.63 -1.44
N VAL A 31 -7.72 6.57 -2.26
CA VAL A 31 -6.66 7.52 -1.86
C VAL A 31 -7.14 8.42 -0.73
N GLY A 32 -8.39 8.90 -0.80
CA GLY A 32 -9.01 9.74 0.21
C GLY A 32 -9.04 9.08 1.59
N PHE A 33 -9.55 7.86 1.67
CA PHE A 33 -9.70 7.16 2.96
C PHE A 33 -8.41 6.49 3.46
N SER A 34 -7.55 5.99 2.57
CA SER A 34 -6.34 5.26 2.99
C SER A 34 -5.13 6.15 3.26
N LEU A 35 -5.03 7.30 2.58
CA LEU A 35 -3.84 8.16 2.60
C LEU A 35 -4.16 9.53 3.18
N VAL A 36 -5.19 10.20 2.65
CA VAL A 36 -5.52 11.57 3.03
C VAL A 36 -6.10 11.64 4.44
N PHE A 37 -7.02 10.74 4.79
CA PHE A 37 -7.68 10.74 6.10
C PHE A 37 -6.69 10.54 7.26
N PRO A 38 -5.79 9.53 7.25
CA PRO A 38 -4.77 9.41 8.30
C PRO A 38 -3.81 10.59 8.36
N ALA A 39 -3.42 11.16 7.20
CA ALA A 39 -2.56 12.33 7.16
C ALA A 39 -3.24 13.57 7.77
N LEU A 40 -4.53 13.78 7.49
CA LEU A 40 -5.32 14.84 8.10
C LEU A 40 -5.41 14.68 9.62
N LEU A 41 -5.64 13.46 10.10
CA LEU A 41 -5.64 13.17 11.53
C LEU A 41 -4.27 13.46 12.15
N LEU A 42 -3.17 13.09 11.50
CA LEU A 42 -1.82 13.41 11.99
C LEU A 42 -1.56 14.92 12.08
N VAL A 43 -1.95 15.69 11.06
CA VAL A 43 -1.82 17.14 11.07
C VAL A 43 -2.66 17.76 12.19
N LEU A 44 -3.90 17.29 12.35
CA LEU A 44 -4.79 17.75 13.42
C LEU A 44 -4.20 17.43 14.79
N LEU A 45 -3.79 16.18 15.00
CA LEU A 45 -3.26 15.68 16.26
C LEU A 45 -1.94 16.38 16.62
N GLY A 46 -1.04 16.56 15.65
CA GLY A 46 0.19 17.31 15.84
C GLY A 46 -0.03 18.80 16.08
N SER A 47 -1.11 19.39 15.54
CA SER A 47 -1.48 20.77 15.84
C SER A 47 -2.09 20.93 17.23
N ILE A 48 -2.79 19.92 17.74
CA ILE A 48 -3.40 19.94 19.08
C ILE A 48 -2.33 19.65 20.14
N PHE A 49 -1.48 18.64 19.92
CA PHE A 49 -0.48 18.18 20.87
C PHE A 49 0.92 18.70 20.51
N LYS A 50 1.10 20.02 20.66
CA LYS A 50 2.39 20.70 20.40
C LYS A 50 3.37 20.63 21.56
N ASP A 51 2.87 20.43 22.78
CA ASP A 51 3.70 20.35 23.98
C ASP A 51 4.48 19.02 24.04
N SER A 52 5.63 19.05 24.71
CA SER A 52 6.48 17.87 24.90
C SER A 52 5.70 16.72 25.51
N TYR A 53 5.98 15.49 25.04
CA TYR A 53 5.31 14.29 25.52
C TYR A 53 5.84 13.93 26.92
N GLY A 54 5.34 14.63 27.94
CA GLY A 54 5.77 14.47 29.34
C GLY A 54 7.04 15.25 29.69
N GLU A 55 7.28 15.37 31.00
CA GLU A 55 8.30 16.22 31.62
C GLU A 55 9.76 15.78 31.32
N HIS A 56 9.97 14.61 30.70
CA HIS A 56 11.29 13.97 30.50
C HIS A 56 11.54 13.46 29.07
N SER A 57 10.71 13.82 28.08
CA SER A 57 10.89 13.37 26.69
C SER A 57 11.26 14.52 25.78
N GLU A 58 12.35 14.36 25.02
CA GLU A 58 12.72 15.28 23.93
C GLU A 58 11.77 15.17 22.73
N ALA A 59 10.96 14.11 22.65
CA ALA A 59 10.01 13.90 21.58
C ALA A 59 8.66 14.57 21.89
N SER A 60 8.18 15.38 20.95
CA SER A 60 6.81 15.89 20.96
C SER A 60 5.80 14.75 20.75
N ALA A 61 4.57 14.93 21.23
CA ALA A 61 3.47 14.00 20.97
C ALA A 61 3.27 13.75 19.46
N ALA A 62 3.42 14.80 18.65
CA ALA A 62 3.33 14.74 17.21
C ALA A 62 4.34 13.74 16.60
N GLN A 63 5.58 13.70 17.10
CA GLN A 63 6.59 12.78 16.62
C GLN A 63 6.23 11.33 16.93
N VAL A 64 5.80 11.05 18.16
CA VAL A 64 5.39 9.69 18.56
C VAL A 64 4.21 9.21 17.71
N PHE A 65 3.17 10.03 17.56
CA PHE A 65 2.01 9.69 16.74
C PHE A 65 2.35 9.50 15.26
N SER A 66 3.22 10.36 14.70
CA SER A 66 3.68 10.20 13.32
C SER A 66 4.43 8.88 13.10
N ALA A 67 5.32 8.51 14.02
CA ALA A 67 6.07 7.25 13.95
C ALA A 67 5.13 6.04 14.06
N SER A 68 4.18 6.08 15.00
CA SER A 68 3.16 5.05 15.15
C SER A 68 2.29 4.90 13.91
N MET A 69 1.88 5.99 13.26
CA MET A 69 1.06 5.90 12.04
C MET A 69 1.83 5.38 10.85
N ILE A 70 3.10 5.74 10.69
CA ILE A 70 3.95 5.15 9.65
C ILE A 70 4.07 3.63 9.89
N ALA A 71 4.37 3.22 11.12
CA ALA A 71 4.47 1.82 11.48
C ALA A 71 3.14 1.06 11.21
N TYR A 72 2.01 1.63 11.63
CA TYR A 72 0.69 1.07 11.37
C TYR A 72 0.40 0.97 9.87
N GLY A 73 0.70 2.00 9.08
CA GLY A 73 0.50 2.00 7.63
C GLY A 73 1.30 0.89 6.94
N ILE A 74 2.56 0.68 7.35
CA ILE A 74 3.40 -0.41 6.84
C ILE A 74 2.77 -1.77 7.19
N ILE A 75 2.43 -1.99 8.45
CA ILE A 75 1.85 -3.27 8.91
C ILE A 75 0.51 -3.55 8.21
N SER A 76 -0.37 -2.55 8.13
CA SER A 76 -1.67 -2.65 7.48
C SER A 76 -1.54 -2.99 6.00
N THR A 77 -0.60 -2.37 5.29
CA THR A 77 -0.36 -2.67 3.87
C THR A 77 0.23 -4.07 3.69
N ALA A 78 1.22 -4.44 4.51
CA ALA A 78 1.95 -5.69 4.39
C ALA A 78 1.12 -6.93 4.77
N PHE A 79 0.24 -6.82 5.76
CA PHE A 79 -0.51 -7.98 6.28
C PHE A 79 -1.99 -7.95 5.92
N ILE A 80 -2.65 -6.80 6.10
CA ILE A 80 -4.10 -6.72 5.88
C ILE A 80 -4.38 -6.62 4.38
N THR A 81 -3.86 -5.58 3.72
CA THR A 81 -4.17 -5.32 2.31
C THR A 81 -3.63 -6.43 1.40
N MET A 82 -2.38 -6.86 1.62
CA MET A 82 -1.80 -7.99 0.89
C MET A 82 -2.54 -9.30 1.17
N GLY A 83 -2.94 -9.55 2.41
CA GLY A 83 -3.72 -10.74 2.79
C GLY A 83 -5.07 -10.80 2.07
N VAL A 84 -5.79 -9.69 2.05
CA VAL A 84 -7.06 -9.56 1.31
C VAL A 84 -6.84 -9.73 -0.19
N GLY A 85 -5.79 -9.13 -0.75
CA GLY A 85 -5.46 -9.28 -2.18
C GLY A 85 -5.21 -10.73 -2.59
N ILE A 86 -4.46 -11.49 -1.81
CA ILE A 86 -4.21 -12.92 -2.09
C ILE A 86 -5.50 -13.73 -1.98
N ALA A 87 -6.35 -13.43 -1.01
CA ALA A 87 -7.65 -14.10 -0.88
C ALA A 87 -8.54 -13.82 -2.09
N ALA A 88 -8.58 -12.56 -2.57
CA ALA A 88 -9.31 -12.17 -3.76
C ALA A 88 -8.78 -12.85 -5.03
N ASP A 89 -7.46 -12.86 -5.24
CA ASP A 89 -6.80 -13.53 -6.38
C ASP A 89 -7.02 -15.05 -6.39
N ARG A 90 -7.30 -15.63 -5.22
CA ARG A 90 -7.65 -17.05 -5.07
C ARG A 90 -9.11 -17.29 -5.44
N GLU A 91 -10.01 -16.40 -5.04
CA GLU A 91 -11.45 -16.50 -5.27
C GLU A 91 -11.81 -16.31 -6.75
N ASP A 92 -11.20 -15.34 -7.43
CA ASP A 92 -11.45 -15.02 -8.84
C ASP A 92 -10.73 -15.96 -9.84
N GLY A 93 -9.89 -16.87 -9.33
CA GLY A 93 -9.12 -17.83 -10.11
C GLY A 93 -7.91 -17.23 -10.83
N THR A 94 -7.49 -15.99 -10.51
CA THR A 94 -6.30 -15.33 -11.04
C THR A 94 -5.05 -16.18 -10.86
N LEU A 95 -4.86 -16.81 -9.70
CA LEU A 95 -3.73 -17.71 -9.45
C LEU A 95 -3.72 -18.95 -10.37
N LYS A 96 -4.90 -19.48 -10.73
CA LYS A 96 -5.04 -20.64 -11.62
C LYS A 96 -4.77 -20.26 -13.08
N ARG A 97 -5.21 -19.07 -13.49
CA ARG A 97 -4.92 -18.49 -14.82
C ARG A 97 -3.44 -18.16 -14.98
N LEU A 98 -2.81 -17.55 -13.97
CA LEU A 98 -1.36 -17.30 -13.95
C LEU A 98 -0.54 -18.58 -14.13
N ARG A 99 -1.04 -19.72 -13.64
CA ARG A 99 -0.41 -21.03 -13.81
C ARG A 99 -0.60 -21.62 -15.21
N GLY A 100 -1.69 -21.30 -15.90
CA GLY A 100 -2.07 -21.87 -17.19
C GLY A 100 -1.71 -21.01 -18.42
N THR A 101 -1.69 -19.69 -18.26
CA THR A 101 -1.37 -18.71 -19.32
C THR A 101 -0.56 -17.56 -18.73
N PRO A 102 0.60 -17.19 -19.32
CA PRO A 102 1.47 -16.13 -18.79
C PRO A 102 0.88 -14.71 -18.92
N MET A 103 -0.34 -14.57 -19.44
CA MET A 103 -1.03 -13.29 -19.57
C MET A 103 -2.23 -13.25 -18.62
N THR A 104 -2.19 -12.32 -17.67
CA THR A 104 -3.33 -11.98 -16.84
C THR A 104 -4.35 -11.23 -17.71
N VAL A 105 -5.50 -11.84 -18.06
CA VAL A 105 -6.68 -11.02 -18.46
C VAL A 105 -7.03 -9.99 -17.39
#